data_AF-X1RL78-F1
#
_entry.id   AF-X1RL78-F1
#
_cell.length_a   1.000
_cell.length_b   1.000
_cell.length_c   1.000
_cell.angle_alpha   90.00
_cell.angle_beta   90.00
_cell.angle_gamma   90.00
#
_symmetry.space_group_name_H-M   'P 1'
#
loop_
_entity.id
_entity.type
_entity.pdbx_description
1 polymer ?
#
loop_
_entity_poly.entity_id
_entity_poly.type
_entity_poly.pdbx_seq_one_letter_code
_entity_poly.pdbx_strand_id
1 'polypeptide(L)'
;MKTIGLIGGMSWESTAEYYRIINEAVKKRLGGLHSAKSVMYSLDFEEIEQLQTEGRWDEATDSMVDAAKRVEKAGADFVLICTNTMHKMAQEVEA
;
A
#
# COMPACT_ATOMS: atom_id res chain seq x y z
N MET A 1 7.84 -15.65 7.91
CA MET A 1 7.76 -14.29 7.32
C MET A 1 6.31 -13.84 7.40
N LYS A 2 6.07 -12.65 7.96
CA LYS A 2 4.77 -11.98 7.95
C LYS A 2 4.38 -11.58 6.51
N THR A 3 3.10 -11.54 6.21
CA THR A 3 2.53 -11.07 4.95
C THR A 3 2.39 -9.55 4.99
N ILE A 4 2.97 -8.86 4.01
CA ILE A 4 2.83 -7.40 3.88
C ILE A 4 1.59 -7.03 3.06
N GLY A 5 0.78 -6.08 3.54
CA GLY A 5 -0.28 -5.44 2.79
C GLY A 5 0.25 -4.15 2.15
N LEU A 6 0.24 -4.07 0.83
CA LEU A 6 0.68 -2.90 0.06
C LEU A 6 -0.54 -2.11 -0.39
N ILE A 7 -0.69 -0.88 0.08
CA ILE A 7 -1.66 0.08 -0.46
C ILE A 7 -0.93 0.94 -1.48
N GLY A 8 -1.22 0.73 -2.77
CA GLY A 8 -0.50 1.36 -3.87
C GLY A 8 -1.41 1.90 -4.95
N GLY A 9 -0.86 2.11 -6.13
CA GLY A 9 -1.56 2.74 -7.26
C GLY A 9 -1.53 4.25 -7.26
N MET A 10 -0.76 4.91 -6.38
CA MET A 10 -0.72 6.39 -6.25
C MET A 10 0.71 6.98 -6.38
N SER A 11 1.43 6.75 -7.48
CA SER A 11 0.99 6.06 -8.70
C SER A 11 1.37 4.56 -8.73
N TRP A 12 0.98 3.84 -9.78
CA TRP A 12 1.31 2.41 -9.92
C TRP A 12 2.80 2.19 -10.22
N GLU A 13 3.46 3.14 -10.91
CA GLU A 13 4.88 3.08 -11.25
C GLU A 13 5.76 3.00 -10.00
N SER A 14 5.47 3.82 -8.98
CA SER A 14 6.20 3.77 -7.70
C SER A 14 5.89 2.49 -6.92
N THR A 15 4.64 2.00 -7.00
CA THR A 15 4.21 0.78 -6.32
C THR A 15 4.94 -0.45 -6.85
N ALA A 16 5.21 -0.52 -8.17
CA ALA A 16 6.01 -1.58 -8.78
C ALA A 16 7.42 -1.65 -8.17
N GLU A 17 8.05 -0.50 -7.90
CA GLU A 17 9.37 -0.43 -7.27
C GLU A 17 9.35 -0.94 -5.82
N TYR A 18 8.33 -0.60 -5.03
CA TYR A 18 8.17 -1.17 -3.68
C TYR A 18 8.13 -2.70 -3.73
N TYR A 19 7.28 -3.27 -4.59
CA TYR A 19 7.17 -4.72 -4.74
C TYR A 19 8.50 -5.38 -5.14
N ARG A 20 9.21 -4.78 -6.11
CA ARG A 20 10.52 -5.26 -6.58
C ARG A 20 11.54 -5.27 -5.44
N ILE A 21 11.71 -4.14 -4.76
CA ILE A 21 12.70 -3.97 -3.69
C ILE A 21 12.43 -4.93 -2.53
N ILE A 22 11.16 -5.10 -2.13
CA ILE A 22 10.76 -6.01 -1.06
C ILE A 22 11.14 -7.46 -1.42
N ASN A 23 10.82 -7.91 -2.64
CA ASN A 23 11.14 -9.26 -3.08
C ASN A 23 12.66 -9.49 -3.19
N GLU A 24 13.39 -8.52 -3.73
CA GLU A 24 14.86 -8.57 -3.79
C GLU A 24 15.47 -8.66 -2.39
N ALA A 25 14.96 -7.90 -1.42
CA ALA A 25 15.43 -7.95 -0.04
C ALA A 25 15.16 -9.31 0.62
N VAL A 26 13.99 -9.91 0.39
CA VAL A 26 13.67 -11.26 0.89
C VAL A 26 14.58 -12.31 0.26
N LYS A 27 14.75 -12.29 -1.07
CA LYS A 27 15.65 -13.19 -1.78
C LYS A 27 17.09 -13.06 -1.29
N LYS A 28 17.57 -11.83 -1.07
CA LYS A 28 18.92 -11.57 -0.54
C LYS A 28 19.13 -12.15 0.87
N ARG A 29 18.10 -12.12 1.72
CA ARG A 29 18.18 -12.60 3.11
C ARG A 29 18.01 -14.11 3.23
N LEU A 30 17.13 -14.72 2.44
CA LEU A 30 16.76 -16.14 2.57
C LEU A 30 17.36 -17.04 1.49
N GLY A 31 17.87 -16.48 0.40
CA GLY A 31 18.46 -17.21 -0.71
C GLY A 31 17.46 -17.99 -1.58
N GLY A 32 17.99 -18.78 -2.51
CA GLY A 32 17.21 -19.67 -3.38
C GLY A 32 16.14 -18.94 -4.20
N LEU A 33 14.92 -19.48 -4.16
CA LEU A 33 13.74 -18.97 -4.85
C LEU A 33 12.74 -18.29 -3.89
N HIS A 34 13.19 -17.86 -2.71
CA HIS A 34 12.32 -17.17 -1.76
C HIS A 34 11.86 -15.80 -2.28
N SER A 35 10.56 -15.53 -2.14
CA SER A 35 9.89 -14.25 -2.43
C SER A 35 9.10 -13.80 -1.20
N ALA A 36 8.72 -12.51 -1.17
CA ALA A 36 7.91 -11.98 -0.09
C ALA A 36 6.47 -12.50 -0.16
N LYS A 37 5.85 -12.71 1.01
CA LYS A 37 4.39 -12.89 1.09
C LYS A 37 3.75 -11.50 1.06
N SER A 38 2.96 -11.20 0.05
CA SER A 38 2.35 -9.88 -0.11
C SER A 38 0.91 -9.96 -0.61
N VAL A 39 0.07 -9.08 -0.10
CA VAL A 39 -1.22 -8.69 -0.68
C VAL A 39 -1.10 -7.24 -1.13
N MET A 40 -1.65 -6.91 -2.30
CA MET A 40 -1.64 -5.53 -2.80
C MET A 40 -3.04 -5.08 -3.15
N TYR A 41 -3.42 -3.91 -2.67
CA TYR A 41 -4.59 -3.18 -3.16
C TYR A 41 -4.08 -1.95 -3.91
N SER A 42 -4.35 -1.90 -5.22
CA SER A 42 -3.97 -0.78 -6.07
C SER A 42 -5.21 0.06 -6.33
N LEU A 43 -5.20 1.30 -5.85
CA LEU A 43 -6.25 2.27 -6.13
C LEU A 43 -6.13 2.78 -7.58
N ASP A 44 -7.24 3.29 -8.11
CA ASP A 44 -7.20 4.17 -9.27
C ASP A 44 -6.66 5.54 -8.81
N PHE A 45 -5.58 6.00 -9.42
CA PHE A 45 -4.95 7.24 -8.97
C PHE A 45 -5.78 8.47 -9.31
N GLU A 46 -6.52 8.44 -10.42
CA GLU A 46 -7.29 9.60 -10.88
C GLU A 46 -8.35 9.97 -9.83
N GLU A 47 -9.02 8.98 -9.25
CA GLU A 47 -10.03 9.19 -8.20
C GLU A 47 -9.41 9.86 -6.97
N ILE A 48 -8.21 9.43 -6.57
CA ILE A 48 -7.52 9.97 -5.40
C ILE A 48 -6.95 11.37 -5.70
N GLU A 49 -6.38 11.59 -6.88
CA GLU A 49 -5.84 12.89 -7.30
C GLU A 49 -6.96 13.94 -7.31
N GLN A 50 -8.12 13.62 -7.87
CA GLN A 50 -9.26 14.52 -7.91
C GLN A 50 -9.69 14.95 -6.50
N LEU A 51 -9.78 14.00 -5.55
CA LEU A 51 -10.11 14.31 -4.15
C LEU A 51 -9.05 15.20 -3.50
N GLN A 52 -7.76 14.98 -3.78
CA GLN A 52 -6.67 15.83 -3.27
C GLN A 52 -6.78 17.27 -3.80
N THR A 53 -7.00 17.41 -5.11
CA THR A 53 -7.09 18.70 -5.80
C THR A 53 -8.32 19.50 -5.36
N GLU A 54 -9.44 18.83 -5.10
CA GLU A 54 -10.66 19.44 -4.53
C GLU A 54 -10.56 19.69 -3.00
N GLY A 55 -9.47 19.26 -2.35
CA GLY A 55 -9.28 19.41 -0.91
C GLY A 55 -10.14 18.47 -0.05
N ARG A 56 -10.75 17.45 -0.65
CA ARG A 56 -11.66 16.48 -0.03
C ARG A 56 -10.88 15.37 0.68
N TRP A 57 -10.06 15.76 1.65
CA TRP A 57 -9.13 14.88 2.36
C TRP A 57 -9.83 13.80 3.20
N ASP A 58 -11.02 14.07 3.72
CA ASP A 58 -11.78 13.08 4.51
C ASP A 58 -12.18 11.89 3.63
N GLU A 59 -12.66 12.14 2.41
CA GLU A 59 -13.04 11.09 1.46
C GLU A 59 -11.84 10.33 0.90
N ALA A 60 -10.72 11.03 0.69
CA ALA A 60 -9.45 10.39 0.35
C ALA A 60 -8.96 9.48 1.50
N THR A 61 -9.20 9.89 2.75
CA THR A 61 -8.88 9.10 3.95
C THR A 61 -9.75 7.85 4.03
N ASP A 62 -11.07 7.98 3.80
CA ASP A 62 -11.98 6.83 3.77
C ASP A 62 -11.54 5.78 2.75
N SER A 63 -11.09 6.22 1.57
CA SER A 63 -10.54 5.34 0.53
C SER A 63 -9.28 4.59 1.00
N MET A 64 -8.38 5.27 1.70
CA MET A 64 -7.16 4.64 2.26
C MET A 64 -7.48 3.64 3.38
N VAL A 65 -8.43 3.97 4.27
CA VAL A 65 -8.88 3.10 5.36
C VAL A 65 -9.57 1.85 4.81
N ASP A 66 -10.41 1.98 3.78
CA ASP A 66 -11.03 0.83 3.11
C ASP A 66 -9.96 -0.06 2.46
N ALA A 67 -8.97 0.52 1.79
CA ALA A 67 -7.84 -0.23 1.22
C ALA A 67 -7.07 -1.02 2.29
N ALA A 68 -6.80 -0.40 3.45
CA ALA A 68 -6.16 -1.07 4.60
C ALA A 68 -6.98 -2.28 5.09
N LYS A 69 -8.29 -2.09 5.28
CA LYS A 69 -9.21 -3.16 5.69
C LYS A 69 -9.27 -4.29 4.66
N ARG A 70 -9.17 -3.99 3.37
CA ARG A 70 -9.16 -5.01 2.31
C ARG A 70 -7.90 -5.86 2.35
N VAL A 71 -6.73 -5.25 2.49
CA VAL A 71 -5.47 -6.02 2.55
C VAL A 71 -5.40 -6.84 3.85
N GLU A 72 -5.89 -6.31 4.97
CA GLU A 72 -6.03 -7.05 6.23
C GLU A 72 -6.93 -8.27 6.06
N LYS A 73 -8.15 -8.10 5.53
CA LYS A 73 -9.09 -9.21 5.27
C LYS A 73 -8.54 -10.27 4.32
N ALA A 74 -7.63 -9.88 3.43
CA ALA A 74 -6.93 -10.79 2.51
C ALA A 74 -5.70 -11.47 3.15
N GLY A 75 -5.40 -11.21 4.42
CA GLY A 75 -4.39 -11.92 5.21
C GLY A 75 -3.06 -11.18 5.37
N ALA A 76 -3.04 -9.86 5.23
CA ALA A 76 -1.89 -9.05 5.60
C ALA A 76 -1.72 -8.99 7.13
N ASP A 77 -0.48 -9.13 7.61
CA ASP A 77 -0.11 -9.01 9.03
C ASP A 77 0.25 -7.56 9.43
N PHE A 78 0.54 -6.71 8.44
CA PHE A 78 0.85 -5.29 8.59
C PHE A 78 0.71 -4.58 7.24
N VAL A 79 0.59 -3.25 7.27
CA VAL A 79 0.34 -2.42 6.08
C VAL A 79 1.52 -1.52 5.75
N LEU A 80 1.72 -1.24 4.47
CA LEU A 80 2.63 -0.22 3.94
C LEU A 80 1.88 0.64 2.91
N ILE A 81 1.93 1.96 3.10
CA ILE A 81 1.43 2.96 2.14
C ILE A 81 2.54 3.26 1.12
N CYS A 82 2.32 2.92 -0.15
CA CYS A 82 3.31 3.06 -1.22
C CYS A 82 3.35 4.48 -1.83
N THR A 83 3.13 5.51 -1.02
CA THR A 83 3.13 6.92 -1.46
C THR A 83 3.43 7.86 -0.29
N ASN A 84 4.15 8.94 -0.54
CA ASN A 84 4.53 9.88 0.53
C ASN A 84 3.34 10.74 0.97
N THR A 85 2.59 11.31 0.02
CA THR A 85 1.53 12.29 0.32
C THR A 85 0.42 11.70 1.18
N MET A 86 0.01 10.45 0.91
CA MET A 86 -1.06 9.79 1.68
C MET A 86 -0.63 9.32 3.07
N HIS A 87 0.58 9.64 3.54
CA HIS A 87 0.89 9.51 4.96
C HIS A 87 0.20 10.59 5.81
N LYS A 88 -0.43 11.59 5.19
CA LYS A 88 -1.27 12.57 5.88
C LYS A 88 -2.38 11.90 6.72
N MET A 89 -2.86 10.74 6.30
CA MET A 89 -3.88 9.93 6.98
C MET A 89 -3.34 8.62 7.56
N ALA A 90 -2.04 8.56 7.88
CA ALA A 90 -1.42 7.33 8.37
C ALA A 90 -2.00 6.88 9.73
N GLN A 91 -2.42 7.83 10.58
CA GLN A 91 -2.99 7.50 11.90
C GLN A 91 -4.37 6.84 11.76
N GLU A 92 -5.17 7.31 10.82
CA GLU A 92 -6.49 6.78 10.50
C GLU A 92 -6.39 5.41 9.83
N VAL A 93 -5.35 5.17 9.04
CA VAL A 93 -5.04 3.85 8.45
C VAL A 93 -4.55 2.86 9.51
N GLU A 94 -3.89 3.30 10.57
CA GLU A 94 -3.39 2.46 11.68
C GLU A 94 -4.51 2.02 12.65
N ALA A 95 -5.60 2.78 12.73
CA ALA A 95 -6.69 2.62 13.70
C ALA A 95 -7.67 1.48 13.38
#